data_AF-A0A7G1NRE4-F1
#
_entry.id   AF-A0A7G1NRE4-F1
#
_cell.length_a   1.000
_cell.length_b   1.000
_cell.length_c   1.000
_cell.angle_alpha   90.00
_cell.angle_beta   90.00
_cell.angle_gamma   90.00
#
_symmetry.space_group_name_H-M   'P 1'
#
loop_
_entity.id
_entity.type
_entity.pdbx_description
1 polymer ?
#
loop_
_entity_poly.entity_id
_entity_poly.type
_entity_poly.pdbx_seq_one_letter_code
_entity_poly.pdbx_strand_id
1 'polypeptide(L)' 'MTEATPTTSQRADLEQAVRTYGGYWDTERSLRTLRDAGHDPQDKHTRQILRDLAQEGVLTKVEDWPVRYIAVHSQQRRNG' A
#
# COMPACT_ATOMS: atom_id res chain seq x y z
N MET A 1 19.01 18.21 -2.36
CA MET A 1 17.65 18.14 -1.81
C MET A 1 16.94 17.04 -2.57
N THR A 2 17.04 15.79 -2.10
CA THR A 2 16.70 14.60 -2.91
C THR A 2 15.23 14.27 -2.69
N GLU A 3 14.40 14.53 -3.70
CA GLU A 3 13.04 13.97 -3.75
C GLU A 3 13.18 12.47 -3.97
N ALA A 4 12.93 11.69 -2.91
CA ALA A 4 12.85 10.25 -3.04
C ALA A 4 11.56 9.93 -3.80
N THR A 5 11.72 9.62 -5.09
CA THR A 5 10.71 8.86 -5.81
C THR A 5 10.44 7.58 -5.02
N PRO A 6 9.18 7.13 -4.89
CA PRO A 6 8.93 5.80 -4.34
C PRO A 6 9.75 4.83 -5.20
N THR A 7 10.74 4.17 -4.60
CA THR A 7 11.48 3.14 -5.31
C THR A 7 10.44 2.16 -5.80
N THR A 8 10.40 1.90 -7.10
CA THR A 8 9.37 1.07 -7.74
C THR A 8 9.16 -0.26 -7.01
N SER A 9 10.22 -0.77 -6.36
CA SER A 9 10.20 -1.92 -5.46
C SER A 9 9.29 -1.77 -4.23
N GLN A 10 9.37 -0.67 -3.46
CA GLN A 10 8.51 -0.47 -2.27
C GLN A 10 7.03 -0.45 -2.65
N ARG A 11 6.69 0.21 -3.76
CA ARG A 11 5.32 0.23 -4.27
C ARG A 11 4.86 -1.17 -4.66
N ALA A 12 5.67 -1.91 -5.41
CA ALA A 12 5.34 -3.26 -5.87
C ALA A 12 5.18 -4.25 -4.69
N ASP A 13 6.08 -4.20 -3.71
CA ASP A 13 6.01 -5.05 -2.52
C ASP A 13 4.77 -4.73 -1.68
N LEU A 14 4.44 -3.45 -1.52
CA LEU A 14 3.23 -3.06 -0.80
C LEU A 14 1.95 -3.47 -1.56
N GLU A 15 1.91 -3.28 -2.88
CA GLU A 15 0.80 -3.71 -3.73
C GLU A 15 0.58 -5.23 -3.62
N GLN A 16 1.66 -6.01 -3.68
CA GLN A 16 1.62 -7.46 -3.52
C GLN A 16 1.10 -7.85 -2.14
N ALA A 17 1.54 -7.18 -1.08
CA ALA A 17 1.10 -7.43 0.27
C ALA A 17 -0.39 -7.07 0.47
N VAL A 18 -0.86 -5.94 -0.08
CA VAL A 18 -2.28 -5.55 -0.07
C VAL A 18 -3.14 -6.64 -0.71
N ARG A 19 -2.74 -7.13 -1.89
CA ARG A 19 -3.46 -8.19 -2.59
C ARG A 19 -3.42 -9.54 -1.87
N THR A 20 -2.31 -9.85 -1.21
CA THR A 20 -2.11 -11.15 -0.53
C THR A 20 -2.85 -11.21 0.80
N TYR A 21 -2.71 -10.18 1.64
CA TYR A 21 -3.26 -10.21 3.01
C TYR A 21 -4.65 -9.57 3.11
N GLY A 22 -5.03 -8.73 2.14
CA GLY A 22 -6.32 -8.03 2.16
C GLY A 22 -6.55 -7.19 3.44
N GLY A 23 -7.81 -6.93 3.74
CA GLY A 23 -8.24 -6.23 4.96
C GLY A 23 -7.92 -4.74 4.97
N TYR A 24 -7.79 -4.18 6.18
CA TYR A 24 -7.56 -2.75 6.37
C TYR A 24 -6.08 -2.38 6.35
N TRP A 25 -5.77 -1.25 5.73
CA TRP A 25 -4.43 -0.72 5.57
C TRP A 25 -4.38 0.73 6.06
N ASP A 26 -3.44 0.99 6.95
CA ASP A 26 -3.09 2.33 7.42
C ASP A 26 -1.59 2.57 7.23
N THR A 27 -1.11 3.74 7.64
CA THR A 27 0.31 4.09 7.51
C THR A 27 1.19 3.11 8.30
N GLU A 28 0.80 2.73 9.52
CA GLU A 28 1.63 1.89 10.41
C GLU A 28 1.77 0.46 9.88
N ARG A 29 0.67 -0.16 9.46
CA ARG A 29 0.69 -1.49 8.85
C ARG A 29 1.55 -1.50 7.59
N SER A 30 1.48 -0.44 6.79
CA SER A 30 2.25 -0.32 5.56
C SER A 30 3.74 -0.14 5.83
N LEU A 31 4.11 0.70 6.80
CA LEU A 31 5.49 0.86 7.25
C LEU A 31 6.06 -0.47 7.77
N ARG A 32 5.31 -1.18 8.59
CA ARG A 32 5.73 -2.49 9.11
C ARG A 32 5.95 -3.49 7.99
N THR A 33 5.01 -3.60 7.06
CA THR A 33 5.11 -4.52 5.91
C THR A 33 6.34 -4.24 5.05
N LEU A 34 6.62 -2.96 4.81
CA LEU A 34 7.81 -2.54 4.05
C LEU A 34 9.11 -2.85 4.80
N ARG A 35 9.15 -2.66 6.12
CA ARG A 35 10.30 -3.06 6.96
C ARG A 35 10.52 -4.57 6.97
N ASP A 36 9.43 -5.34 7.08
CA ASP A 36 9.48 -6.80 7.04
C ASP A 36 9.99 -7.31 5.67
N ALA A 37 9.76 -6.54 4.60
CA ALA A 37 10.32 -6.79 3.27
C ALA A 37 11.77 -6.27 3.07
N GLY A 38 12.39 -5.70 4.11
CA GLY A 38 13.78 -5.24 4.09
C GLY A 38 13.98 -3.80 3.63
N HIS A 39 12.91 -3.00 3.51
CA HIS A 39 13.01 -1.58 3.16
C HIS A 39 13.19 -0.70 4.40
N ASP A 40 13.70 0.51 4.19
CA ASP A 40 13.66 1.60 5.17
C ASP A 40 12.62 2.66 4.74
N PRO A 41 11.33 2.43 5.03
CA PRO A 41 10.25 3.28 4.54
C PRO A 41 10.09 4.54 5.38
N GLN A 42 9.77 5.64 4.71
CA GLN A 42 9.45 6.92 5.34
C GLN A 42 7.94 7.19 5.28
N ASP A 43 7.35 7.70 6.35
CA ASP A 43 5.91 7.98 6.47
C ASP A 43 5.33 8.73 5.26
N LYS A 44 6.02 9.79 4.80
CA LYS A 44 5.57 10.60 3.67
C LYS A 44 5.47 9.78 2.38
N HIS A 45 6.49 8.96 2.09
CA HIS A 45 6.51 8.11 0.90
C HIS A 45 5.49 6.98 1.01
N THR A 46 5.39 6.33 2.17
CA THR A 46 4.40 5.26 2.38
C THR A 46 2.97 5.78 2.22
N ARG A 47 2.66 6.98 2.71
CA ARG A 47 1.36 7.64 2.49
C ARG A 47 1.12 7.99 1.02
N GLN A 48 2.16 8.36 0.28
CA GLN A 48 2.04 8.59 -1.16
C GLN A 48 1.71 7.28 -1.89
N ILE A 49 2.43 6.20 -1.60
CA ILE A 49 2.16 4.89 -2.19
C ILE A 49 0.73 4.43 -1.88
N LEU A 50 0.25 4.59 -0.65
CA LEU A 50 -1.14 4.25 -0.29
C LEU A 50 -2.17 5.07 -1.09
N ARG A 51 -1.89 6.36 -1.32
CA ARG A 51 -2.74 7.22 -2.15
C ARG A 51 -2.72 6.78 -3.61
N ASP A 52 -1.55 6.46 -4.16
CA ASP A 52 -1.40 6.00 -5.55
C ASP A 52 -2.14 4.67 -5.76
N LEU A 53 -1.97 3.71 -4.85
CA LEU A 53 -2.71 2.45 -4.86
C LEU A 53 -4.23 2.64 -4.74
N ALA A 54 -4.66 3.67 -4.03
CA ALA A 54 -6.08 4.02 -3.96
C ALA A 54 -6.60 4.66 -5.25
N GLN A 55 -5.81 5.51 -5.90
CA GLN A 55 -6.14 6.08 -7.21
C GLN A 55 -6.23 5.00 -8.30
N GLU A 56 -5.44 3.94 -8.19
CA GLU A 56 -5.47 2.79 -9.09
C GLU A 56 -6.52 1.72 -8.72
N GLY A 57 -7.28 1.93 -7.64
CA GLY A 57 -8.36 1.03 -7.23
C GLY A 57 -7.91 -0.27 -6.57
N VAL A 58 -6.63 -0.38 -6.17
CA VAL A 58 -6.15 -1.50 -5.33
C VAL A 58 -6.61 -1.33 -3.88
N LEU A 59 -6.69 -0.08 -3.44
CA LEU A 59 -7.21 0.32 -2.13
C LEU A 59 -8.43 1.22 -2.31
N THR A 60 -9.35 1.17 -1.34
CA THR A 60 -10.42 2.17 -1.20
C THR A 60 -10.25 2.88 0.13
N LYS A 61 -10.24 4.20 0.13
CA LYS A 61 -10.19 4.98 1.36
C LYS A 61 -11.53 4.82 2.11
N VAL A 62 -11.47 4.45 3.39
CA VAL A 62 -12.65 4.25 4.23
C VAL A 62 -12.78 5.30 5.33
N GLU A 63 -11.67 5.84 5.83
CA GLU A 63 -11.66 6.88 6.86
C GLU A 63 -10.58 7.93 6.57
N ASP A 64 -10.88 9.18 6.91
CA ASP A 64 -9.99 10.33 6.73
C ASP A 64 -9.09 10.60 7.94
N TRP A 65 -9.53 10.26 9.16
CA TRP A 65 -8.74 10.46 10.38
C TRP A 65 -9.12 9.45 11.50
N PRO A 66 -8.20 8.56 11.91
CA PRO A 66 -6.94 8.25 11.25
C PRO A 66 -7.18 7.72 9.82
N VAL A 67 -6.27 8.00 8.89
CA VAL A 67 -6.42 7.55 7.51
C VAL A 67 -6.43 6.03 7.46
N ARG A 68 -7.51 5.45 6.94
CA ARG A 68 -7.62 4.01 6.69
C ARG A 68 -8.09 3.73 5.28
N TYR A 69 -7.55 2.65 4.74
CA TYR A 69 -7.92 2.06 3.46
C TYR A 69 -8.38 0.63 3.67
N ILE A 70 -9.18 0.11 2.75
CA ILE A 70 -9.51 -1.31 2.65
C ILE A 70 -9.01 -1.85 1.31
N ALA A 71 -8.40 -3.03 1.33
CA ALA A 71 -8.01 -3.75 0.12
C ALA A 71 -9.25 -4.05 -0.72
N VAL A 72 -9.21 -3.65 -1.99
CA VAL A 72 -10.23 -4.06 -2.94
C VAL A 72 -9.96 -5.51 -3.28
N HIS A 73 -10.93 -6.38 -2.99
CA HIS A 73 -10.83 -7.78 -3.39
C HIS A 73 -10.99 -7.83 -4.91
N SER A 74 -9.88 -7.76 -5.65
CA SER A 74 -9.88 -8.17 -7.03
C SER A 74 -10.21 -9.66 -7.01
N GLN A 75 -11.46 -10.00 -7.33
CA GLN A 75 -11.83 -11.37 -7.63
C GLN A 75 -10.91 -11.81 -8.76
N GLN A 76 -9.85 -12.53 -8.42
CA GLN A 76 -9.06 -13.26 -9.38
C GLN A 76 -9.98 -14.37 -9.89
N ARG A 77 -10.80 -14.04 -10.89
CA ARG A 77 -11.39 -15.02 -11.79
C ARG A 77 -10.20 -15.72 -12.45
N ARG A 78 -9.68 -16.76 -11.80
CA ARG A 78 -8.99 -17.85 -12.49
C ARG A 78 -10.01 -18.43 -13.46
N ASN A 79 -10.00 -17.96 -14.70
CA ASN A 79 -10.50 -18.78 -15.78
C ASN A 79 -9.45 -19.86 -15.99
N GLY A 80 -9.92 -21.11 -15.89
CA GLY A 80 -9.13 -22.32 -16.00
C GLY A 80 -8.73 -22.67 -17.42
#